data_AF-A0A9P6TH12-F1
#
_entry.id   AF-A0A9P6TH12-F1
#
_cell.length_a   1.000
_cell.length_b   1.000
_cell.length_c   1.000
_cell.angle_alpha   90.00
_cell.angle_beta   90.00
_cell.angle_gamma   90.00
#
_symmetry.space_group_name_H-M   'P 1'
#
loop_
_entity.id
_entity.type
_entity.pdbx_description
1 polymer ?
#
loop_
_entity_poly.entity_id
_entity_poly.type
_entity_poly.pdbx_seq_one_letter_code
_entity_poly.pdbx_strand_id
1 'polypeptide(L)'
;MTNRTATRELLVDLIFNKPSINLNSSPIFITLQDSSYQSGLPILRQIIHQTEITQNAILLITLSYDPNGFIEKPKAHLRTLDLSLSPEIDDWPLSDDQPSEPAITSQTVLKLAQAELKNIPPTQNSITIIIDSVTECVRRWKIRETLKLFNQLLTTLSSLPTRLIVLESPQLYPPRSQSDPINPSIALRSSSFISNTVTQLHLTIYPTLLLDHLINVLGISPPLMIDTGTVYDSRLFSLLFELDQSLLNPFDSNGLGLISQSLLVNGHGTCLISYITKNVSKPFNTLASVSVLNVNRSRSSQHQQSRLRGLEGLKFDQGRLIPVPVNSIVVKKTRILRDLKTQPKDDWEKSMTFKLSLTDQQRADREAVALPYLPKRALDGSVIEAPGEIYDGPKVKEGLIVYEPDSADDMDDEEPDDEL
;
A
#
# COMPACT_ATOMS: atom_id res chain seq x y z
N MET A 1 2.38 10.36 35.29
CA MET A 1 1.56 9.62 34.30
C MET A 1 1.34 10.44 33.00
N THR A 2 2.35 11.14 32.46
CA THR A 2 2.13 12.17 31.41
C THR A 2 3.01 12.07 30.16
N ASN A 3 3.76 10.97 29.93
CA ASN A 3 4.70 10.87 28.80
C ASN A 3 4.27 9.91 27.65
N ARG A 4 3.00 9.47 27.57
CA ARG A 4 2.55 8.50 26.55
C ARG A 4 2.04 9.10 25.23
N THR A 5 1.96 10.42 25.09
CA THR A 5 1.41 11.08 23.88
C THR A 5 2.46 11.55 22.86
N ALA A 6 3.73 11.67 23.26
CA ALA A 6 4.77 12.26 22.40
C ALA A 6 5.23 11.38 21.22
N THR A 7 4.90 10.08 21.23
CA THR A 7 5.40 9.13 20.21
C THR A 7 4.50 9.00 18.97
N ARG A 8 3.35 9.66 18.93
CA ARG A 8 2.33 9.44 17.87
C ARG A 8 2.38 10.39 16.69
N GLU A 9 3.25 11.41 16.70
CA GLU A 9 3.17 12.46 15.68
C GLU A 9 4.24 12.37 14.60
N LEU A 10 5.15 11.39 14.58
CA LEU A 10 6.31 11.46 13.67
C LEU A 10 5.93 11.43 12.18
N LEU A 11 5.04 10.54 11.75
CA LEU A 11 4.63 10.50 10.33
C LEU A 11 3.90 11.78 9.95
N VAL A 12 3.01 12.24 10.83
CA VAL A 12 2.29 13.51 10.70
C VAL A 12 3.26 14.69 10.65
N ASP A 13 4.31 14.68 11.47
CA ASP A 13 5.34 15.71 11.54
C ASP A 13 6.23 15.70 10.29
N LEU A 14 6.57 14.52 9.78
CA LEU A 14 7.29 14.38 8.50
C LEU A 14 6.41 14.83 7.32
N ILE A 15 5.13 14.48 7.35
CA ILE A 15 4.15 14.83 6.32
C ILE A 15 3.79 16.33 6.36
N PHE A 16 3.79 16.97 7.51
CA PHE A 16 3.42 18.39 7.66
C PHE A 16 4.59 19.31 7.95
N ASN A 17 5.83 18.79 7.86
CA ASN A 17 7.05 19.55 8.07
C ASN A 17 7.05 20.31 9.40
N LYS A 18 6.64 19.65 10.49
CA LYS A 18 6.70 20.30 11.80
C LYS A 18 8.16 20.57 12.18
N PRO A 19 8.45 21.72 12.81
CA PRO A 19 9.82 22.11 13.18
C PRO A 19 10.48 21.16 14.20
N SER A 20 9.71 20.25 14.80
CA SER A 20 10.18 19.20 15.71
C SER A 20 11.16 18.24 15.06
N ILE A 21 11.04 18.00 13.75
CA ILE A 21 11.95 17.13 13.01
C ILE A 21 12.94 18.03 12.27
N ASN A 22 14.12 18.18 12.86
CA ASN A 22 15.24 18.86 12.22
C ASN A 22 15.80 17.94 11.13
N LEU A 23 15.04 17.83 10.03
CA LEU A 23 15.56 17.37 8.76
C LEU A 23 16.56 18.44 8.38
N ASN A 24 17.84 18.17 8.67
CA ASN A 24 18.96 18.96 8.19
C ASN A 24 18.71 19.36 6.72
N SER A 25 19.32 20.44 6.25
CA SER A 25 19.19 21.07 4.92
C SER A 25 19.19 20.18 3.66
N SER A 26 19.25 18.86 3.79
CA SER A 26 19.02 17.92 2.70
C SER A 26 17.60 18.03 2.14
N PRO A 27 17.46 17.94 0.81
CA PRO A 27 16.16 17.88 0.17
C PRO A 27 15.44 16.58 0.55
N ILE A 28 14.10 16.67 0.59
CA ILE A 28 13.22 15.56 0.97
C ILE A 28 12.41 15.15 -0.25
N PHE A 29 12.39 13.86 -0.57
CA PHE A 29 11.56 13.29 -1.62
C PHE A 29 10.50 12.38 -0.99
N ILE A 30 9.24 12.68 -1.25
CA ILE A 30 8.10 11.95 -0.72
C ILE A 30 7.30 11.38 -1.87
N THR A 31 7.10 10.08 -1.87
CA THR A 31 6.21 9.39 -2.79
C THR A 31 4.97 8.97 -2.01
N LEU A 32 3.80 9.43 -2.45
CA LEU A 32 2.51 9.01 -1.93
C LEU A 32 1.91 8.04 -2.94
N GLN A 33 1.99 6.74 -2.66
CA GLN A 33 1.39 5.70 -3.48
C GLN A 33 -0.07 5.50 -3.03
N ASP A 34 -1.00 5.76 -3.93
CA ASP A 34 -2.42 5.50 -3.73
C ASP A 34 -2.88 4.22 -4.44
N SER A 35 -4.19 3.94 -4.36
CA SER A 35 -4.80 2.78 -5.01
C SER A 35 -6.15 3.16 -5.61
N SER A 36 -6.70 2.30 -6.49
CA SER A 36 -8.05 2.47 -7.05
C SER A 36 -9.13 2.54 -5.96
N TYR A 37 -8.90 1.92 -4.81
CA TYR A 37 -9.83 1.88 -3.68
C TYR A 37 -9.67 3.05 -2.73
N GLN A 38 -8.51 3.70 -2.71
CA GLN A 38 -8.19 4.76 -1.76
C GLN A 38 -7.27 5.80 -2.41
N SER A 39 -7.86 6.92 -2.82
CA SER A 39 -7.13 8.05 -3.41
C SER A 39 -6.23 8.75 -2.38
N GLY A 40 -5.06 9.20 -2.84
CA GLY A 40 -4.13 10.02 -2.06
C GLY A 40 -4.47 11.52 -2.04
N LEU A 41 -5.44 11.98 -2.83
CA LEU A 41 -5.81 13.40 -2.94
C LEU A 41 -6.16 14.06 -1.60
N PRO A 42 -6.93 13.44 -0.69
CA PRO A 42 -7.29 14.11 0.57
C PRO A 42 -6.08 14.34 1.48
N ILE A 43 -5.09 13.43 1.43
CA ILE A 43 -3.80 13.62 2.12
C ILE A 43 -3.03 14.77 1.48
N LEU A 44 -3.00 14.82 0.14
CA LEU A 44 -2.31 15.89 -0.58
C LEU A 44 -2.92 17.27 -0.29
N ARG A 45 -4.25 17.39 -0.30
CA ARG A 45 -5.00 18.60 0.13
C ARG A 45 -4.61 19.02 1.54
N GLN A 46 -4.53 18.06 2.46
CA GLN A 46 -4.12 18.35 3.83
C GLN A 46 -2.68 18.87 3.90
N ILE A 47 -1.76 18.30 3.11
CA ILE A 47 -0.38 18.76 3.06
C ILE A 47 -0.31 20.19 2.54
N ILE A 48 -1.05 20.51 1.48
CA ILE A 48 -1.14 21.87 0.93
C ILE A 48 -1.66 22.82 2.02
N HIS A 49 -2.80 22.50 2.64
CA HIS A 49 -3.40 23.34 3.68
C HIS A 49 -2.47 23.57 4.88
N GLN A 50 -1.74 22.54 5.34
CA GLN A 50 -0.77 22.71 6.43
C GLN A 50 0.44 23.54 6.00
N THR A 51 0.92 23.34 4.78
CA THR A 51 2.05 24.10 4.23
C THR A 51 1.68 25.59 4.08
N GLU A 52 0.43 25.88 3.72
CA GLU A 52 -0.12 27.23 3.69
C GLU A 52 -0.16 27.89 5.07
N ILE A 53 -0.57 27.15 6.11
CA ILE A 53 -0.56 27.65 7.50
C ILE A 53 0.86 28.05 7.91
N THR A 54 1.86 27.27 7.50
CA THR A 54 3.27 27.55 7.77
C THR A 54 3.88 28.65 6.89
N GLN A 55 3.10 29.23 5.96
CA GLN A 55 3.53 30.26 5.01
C GLN A 55 4.75 29.88 4.14
N ASN A 56 4.98 28.57 3.96
CA ASN A 56 6.03 28.06 3.09
C ASN A 56 5.62 28.21 1.61
N ALA A 57 6.61 28.27 0.72
CA ALA A 57 6.35 28.36 -0.71
C ALA A 57 5.77 27.04 -1.21
N ILE A 58 4.71 27.08 -2.00
CA ILE A 58 4.14 25.89 -2.62
C ILE A 58 4.13 26.07 -4.13
N LEU A 59 4.73 25.11 -4.84
CA LEU A 59 4.56 24.96 -6.28
C LEU A 59 3.77 23.68 -6.53
N LEU A 60 2.51 23.83 -6.94
CA LEU A 60 1.65 22.72 -7.35
C LEU A 60 1.75 22.56 -8.88
N ILE A 61 2.19 21.39 -9.34
CA ILE A 61 2.22 21.01 -10.74
C ILE A 61 1.11 19.98 -10.95
N THR A 62 0.08 20.35 -11.71
CA THR A 62 -1.05 19.49 -12.01
C THR A 62 -0.95 18.92 -13.41
N LEU A 63 -1.05 17.60 -13.55
CA LEU A 63 -1.06 16.90 -14.83
C LEU A 63 -2.36 16.10 -15.03
N SER A 64 -2.96 15.59 -13.97
CA SER A 64 -4.15 14.72 -14.03
C SER A 64 -5.39 15.33 -13.40
N TYR A 65 -5.23 16.30 -12.49
CA TYR A 65 -6.33 16.88 -11.74
C TYR A 65 -6.43 18.39 -11.93
N ASP A 66 -7.64 18.92 -11.89
CA ASP A 66 -7.85 20.38 -11.88
C ASP A 66 -7.22 20.99 -10.62
N PRO A 67 -6.38 22.03 -10.72
CA PRO A 67 -5.82 22.75 -9.56
C PRO A 67 -6.89 23.25 -8.58
N ASN A 68 -8.08 23.61 -9.04
CA ASN A 68 -9.21 24.00 -8.17
C ASN A 68 -9.67 22.86 -7.26
N GLY A 69 -9.40 21.61 -7.67
CA GLY A 69 -9.62 20.43 -6.85
C GLY A 69 -8.71 20.38 -5.62
N PHE A 70 -7.61 21.13 -5.57
CA PHE A 70 -6.73 21.18 -4.39
C PHE A 70 -6.90 22.45 -3.55
N ILE A 71 -7.38 23.53 -4.18
CA ILE A 71 -7.26 24.89 -3.67
C ILE A 71 -8.65 25.54 -3.68
N GLU A 72 -9.17 25.89 -2.51
CA GLU A 72 -10.46 26.59 -2.43
C GLU A 72 -10.33 28.06 -2.89
N LYS A 73 -9.19 28.71 -2.60
CA LYS A 73 -8.92 30.12 -2.95
C LYS A 73 -7.44 30.33 -3.27
N PRO A 74 -7.11 31.06 -4.35
CA PRO A 74 -5.72 31.38 -4.67
C PRO A 74 -5.08 32.21 -3.56
N LYS A 75 -3.85 31.86 -3.19
CA LYS A 75 -3.07 32.54 -2.14
C LYS A 75 -1.71 32.97 -2.69
N ALA A 76 -1.14 34.03 -2.13
CA ALA A 76 0.12 34.61 -2.64
C ALA A 76 1.33 33.66 -2.61
N HIS A 77 1.35 32.70 -1.68
CA HIS A 77 2.44 31.73 -1.48
C HIS A 77 2.29 30.45 -2.30
N LEU A 78 1.18 30.32 -3.02
CA LEU A 78 0.84 29.14 -3.81
C LEU A 78 0.92 29.49 -5.29
N ARG A 79 1.81 28.80 -6.00
CA ARG A 79 1.94 28.86 -7.44
C ARG A 79 1.44 27.56 -8.03
N THR A 80 0.67 27.67 -9.10
CA THR A 80 0.08 26.52 -9.80
C THR A 80 0.60 26.51 -11.23
N LEU A 81 1.22 25.40 -11.62
CA LEU A 81 1.58 25.11 -12.99
C LEU A 81 0.60 24.07 -13.51
N ASP A 82 -0.43 24.53 -14.21
CA ASP A 82 -1.45 23.66 -14.75
C ASP A 82 -1.06 23.10 -16.12
N LEU A 83 -0.82 21.79 -16.17
CA LEU A 83 -0.51 21.01 -17.36
C LEU A 83 -1.62 19.98 -17.67
N SER A 84 -2.75 20.04 -16.93
CA SER A 84 -3.88 19.11 -17.10
C SER A 84 -4.68 19.40 -18.36
N LEU A 85 -4.79 20.68 -18.74
CA LEU A 85 -5.56 21.17 -19.89
C LEU A 85 -4.80 21.11 -21.23
N SER A 86 -3.67 20.39 -21.31
CA SER A 86 -2.97 20.25 -22.59
C SER A 86 -3.86 19.41 -23.52
N PRO A 87 -4.44 19.99 -24.59
CA PRO A 87 -5.52 19.37 -25.39
C PRO A 87 -5.07 18.17 -26.23
N GLU A 88 -3.86 17.64 -26.02
CA GLU A 88 -3.20 16.68 -26.91
C GLU A 88 -3.43 15.20 -26.54
N ILE A 89 -4.31 14.89 -25.57
CA ILE A 89 -4.36 13.53 -24.98
C ILE A 89 -5.64 12.74 -25.30
N ASP A 90 -6.71 13.39 -25.76
CA ASP A 90 -7.96 12.68 -26.06
C ASP A 90 -7.95 11.93 -27.40
N ASP A 91 -6.97 12.19 -28.28
CA ASP A 91 -6.81 11.43 -29.52
C ASP A 91 -5.75 10.34 -29.35
N TRP A 92 -6.19 9.21 -28.81
CA TRP A 92 -5.53 7.93 -29.03
C TRP A 92 -5.29 7.74 -30.55
N PRO A 93 -4.09 7.36 -31.00
CA PRO A 93 -3.73 7.43 -32.40
C PRO A 93 -4.59 6.42 -33.19
N LEU A 94 -5.55 6.93 -33.95
CA LEU A 94 -6.21 6.18 -35.01
C LEU A 94 -5.66 6.53 -36.41
N SER A 95 -4.62 7.37 -36.52
CA SER A 95 -3.97 7.63 -37.80
C SER A 95 -2.52 8.10 -37.64
N ASP A 96 -1.58 7.32 -38.20
CA ASP A 96 -0.12 7.45 -38.09
C ASP A 96 0.52 8.69 -38.76
N ASP A 97 -0.24 9.56 -39.45
CA ASP A 97 0.34 10.44 -40.46
C ASP A 97 0.28 11.97 -40.20
N GLN A 98 -0.08 12.42 -38.98
CA GLN A 98 -0.01 13.86 -38.65
C GLN A 98 1.22 14.16 -37.77
N PRO A 99 2.12 15.08 -38.18
CA PRO A 99 3.22 15.53 -37.33
C PRO A 99 2.65 16.29 -36.14
N SER A 100 2.57 15.61 -34.99
CA SER A 100 2.11 16.17 -33.72
C SER A 100 2.86 17.46 -33.38
N GLU A 101 2.14 18.47 -32.88
CA GLU A 101 2.72 19.64 -32.23
C GLU A 101 3.78 19.23 -31.16
N PRO A 102 4.74 20.10 -30.83
CA PRO A 102 5.83 19.74 -29.93
C PRO A 102 5.29 19.53 -28.51
N ALA A 103 5.00 18.27 -28.18
CA ALA A 103 4.62 17.81 -26.86
C ALA A 103 5.50 18.49 -25.78
N ILE A 104 4.85 19.06 -24.76
CA ILE A 104 5.53 19.78 -23.67
C ILE A 104 6.64 18.88 -23.11
N THR A 105 7.90 19.25 -23.33
CA THR A 105 9.04 18.45 -22.86
C THR A 105 9.27 18.60 -21.36
N SER A 106 9.90 17.61 -20.72
CA SER A 106 10.31 17.68 -19.31
C SER A 106 11.19 18.91 -19.01
N GLN A 107 12.01 19.34 -19.98
CA GLN A 107 12.84 20.54 -19.86
C GLN A 107 12.02 21.83 -19.86
N THR A 108 10.92 21.89 -20.63
CA THR A 108 10.00 23.02 -20.63
C THR A 108 9.36 23.16 -19.25
N VAL A 109 8.89 22.06 -18.66
CA VAL A 109 8.33 22.04 -17.30
C VAL A 109 9.34 22.51 -16.28
N LEU A 110 10.61 22.07 -16.37
CA LEU A 110 11.66 22.55 -15.48
C LEU A 110 11.88 24.07 -15.60
N LYS A 111 11.90 24.61 -16.82
CA LYS A 111 12.06 26.06 -17.05
C LYS A 111 10.89 26.86 -16.50
N LEU A 112 9.66 26.38 -16.70
CA LEU A 112 8.44 27.00 -16.16
C LEU A 112 8.44 26.96 -14.64
N ALA A 113 8.75 25.81 -14.03
CA ALA A 113 8.90 25.68 -12.58
C ALA A 113 9.96 26.65 -12.04
N GLN A 114 11.13 26.76 -12.70
CA GLN A 114 12.16 27.73 -12.29
C GLN A 114 11.71 29.19 -12.43
N ALA A 115 10.93 29.52 -13.45
CA ALA A 115 10.38 30.87 -13.62
C ALA A 115 9.40 31.22 -12.48
N GLU A 116 8.49 30.31 -12.14
CA GLU A 116 7.56 30.48 -11.02
C GLU A 116 8.28 30.58 -9.68
N LEU A 117 9.34 29.80 -9.49
CA LEU A 117 10.11 29.82 -8.26
C LEU A 117 10.97 31.08 -8.11
N LYS A 118 11.41 31.72 -9.20
CA LYS A 118 12.07 33.03 -9.13
C LYS A 118 11.14 34.15 -8.66
N ASN A 119 9.83 33.98 -8.82
CA ASN A 119 8.81 34.92 -8.37
C ASN A 119 8.43 34.72 -6.89
N ILE A 120 9.06 33.77 -6.19
CA ILE A 120 8.85 33.56 -4.76
C ILE A 120 9.56 34.67 -3.98
N PRO A 121 8.89 35.34 -3.02
CA PRO A 121 9.53 36.33 -2.18
C PRO A 121 10.65 35.71 -1.34
N PRO A 122 11.80 36.40 -1.16
CA PRO A 122 12.96 35.88 -0.45
C PRO A 122 12.74 35.65 1.05
N THR A 123 11.56 36.00 1.58
CA THR A 123 11.18 35.82 2.98
C THR A 123 10.81 34.38 3.33
N GLN A 124 10.71 33.47 2.35
CA GLN A 124 10.30 32.09 2.59
C GLN A 124 11.49 31.18 2.90
N ASN A 125 11.33 30.36 3.94
CA ASN A 125 12.41 29.51 4.48
C ASN A 125 12.50 28.14 3.81
N SER A 126 11.44 27.67 3.14
CA SER A 126 11.42 26.37 2.47
C SER A 126 10.44 26.36 1.29
N ILE A 127 10.68 25.45 0.34
CA ILE A 127 9.86 25.26 -0.86
C ILE A 127 9.31 23.84 -0.85
N THR A 128 7.99 23.70 -1.03
CA THR A 128 7.31 22.42 -1.24
C THR A 128 6.79 22.36 -2.67
N ILE A 129 7.29 21.41 -3.45
CA ILE A 129 6.85 21.12 -4.80
C ILE A 129 5.95 19.89 -4.74
N ILE A 130 4.79 19.99 -5.35
CA ILE A 130 3.80 18.91 -5.37
C ILE A 130 3.51 18.57 -6.82
N ILE A 131 3.61 17.29 -7.16
CA ILE A 131 3.24 16.74 -8.46
C ILE A 131 2.08 15.76 -8.23
N ASP A 132 0.96 16.03 -8.86
CA ASP A 132 -0.30 15.31 -8.64
C ASP A 132 -0.35 13.92 -9.30
N SER A 133 0.52 13.62 -10.28
CA SER A 133 0.52 12.33 -10.96
C SER A 133 1.88 11.98 -11.56
N VAL A 134 2.57 11.02 -10.95
CA VAL A 134 3.78 10.43 -11.53
C VAL A 134 3.44 9.59 -12.76
N THR A 135 2.30 8.90 -12.75
CA THR A 135 1.85 8.08 -13.87
C THR A 135 1.75 8.90 -15.14
N GLU A 136 1.18 10.10 -15.05
CA GLU A 136 1.04 11.00 -16.18
C GLU A 136 2.39 11.57 -16.64
N CYS A 137 3.30 11.88 -15.70
CA CYS A 137 4.68 12.23 -16.05
C CYS A 137 5.36 11.12 -16.86
N VAL A 138 5.24 9.88 -16.40
CA VAL A 138 5.84 8.70 -17.06
C VAL A 138 5.20 8.48 -18.43
N ARG A 139 3.88 8.67 -18.55
CA ARG A 139 3.15 8.57 -19.82
C ARG A 139 3.64 9.61 -20.83
N ARG A 140 3.89 10.85 -20.39
CA ARG A 140 4.35 11.95 -21.27
C ARG A 140 5.83 11.89 -21.62
N TRP A 141 6.71 11.50 -20.68
CA TRP A 141 8.16 11.68 -20.84
C TRP A 141 9.00 10.40 -20.70
N LYS A 142 8.38 9.24 -20.45
CA LYS A 142 9.06 8.00 -20.01
C LYS A 142 9.66 8.12 -18.61
N ILE A 143 9.94 6.97 -18.00
CA ILE A 143 10.40 6.89 -16.61
C ILE A 143 11.75 7.56 -16.38
N ARG A 144 12.70 7.42 -17.32
CA ARG A 144 14.07 7.97 -17.16
C ARG A 144 14.07 9.49 -17.13
N GLU A 145 13.34 10.15 -18.04
CA GLU A 145 13.26 11.61 -18.07
C GLU A 145 12.43 12.15 -16.92
N THR A 146 11.39 11.43 -16.48
CA THR A 146 10.62 11.78 -15.28
C THR A 146 11.52 11.81 -14.03
N LEU A 147 12.33 10.77 -13.83
CA LEU A 147 13.27 10.71 -12.71
C LEU A 147 14.36 11.79 -12.82
N LYS A 148 14.84 12.08 -14.03
CA LYS A 148 15.78 13.17 -14.29
C LYS A 148 15.18 14.53 -13.94
N LEU A 149 13.92 14.77 -14.31
CA LEU A 149 13.17 15.96 -13.93
C LEU A 149 13.06 16.08 -12.40
N PHE A 150 12.69 15.01 -11.70
CA PHE A 150 12.57 15.03 -10.23
C PHE A 150 13.90 15.35 -9.55
N ASN A 151 15.00 14.75 -10.03
CA ASN A 151 16.34 15.08 -9.53
C ASN A 151 16.73 16.52 -9.82
N GLN A 152 16.42 17.03 -11.00
CA GLN A 152 16.66 18.42 -11.34
C GLN A 152 15.83 19.34 -10.44
N LEU A 153 14.55 19.07 -10.20
CA LEU A 153 13.75 19.85 -9.24
C LEU A 153 14.36 19.82 -7.83
N LEU A 154 14.83 18.65 -7.36
CA LEU A 154 15.48 18.54 -6.05
C LEU A 154 16.85 19.24 -5.97
N THR A 155 17.64 19.26 -7.05
CA THR A 155 19.04 19.75 -7.04
C THR A 155 19.17 21.20 -7.48
N THR A 156 18.42 21.61 -8.50
CA THR A 156 18.49 22.98 -9.06
C THR A 156 17.92 24.01 -8.09
N LEU A 157 17.19 23.56 -7.06
CA LEU A 157 16.62 24.38 -5.99
C LEU A 157 17.42 24.32 -4.68
N SER A 158 18.68 23.87 -4.77
CA SER A 158 19.60 23.66 -3.65
C SER A 158 19.87 24.89 -2.76
N SER A 159 19.48 26.10 -3.16
CA SER A 159 19.60 27.28 -2.30
C SER A 159 18.64 27.26 -1.11
N LEU A 160 17.52 26.52 -1.20
CA LEU A 160 16.51 26.40 -0.15
C LEU A 160 16.21 24.93 0.15
N PRO A 161 15.86 24.60 1.41
CA PRO A 161 15.40 23.26 1.74
C PRO A 161 14.14 22.96 0.93
N THR A 162 14.30 22.04 -0.02
CA THR A 162 13.28 21.70 -1.00
C THR A 162 12.66 20.36 -0.66
N ARG A 163 11.34 20.33 -0.65
CA ARG A 163 10.54 19.13 -0.44
C ARG A 163 9.76 18.83 -1.70
N LEU A 164 10.02 17.69 -2.34
CA LEU A 164 9.28 17.22 -3.50
C LEU A 164 8.32 16.11 -3.06
N ILE A 165 7.03 16.30 -3.31
CA ILE A 165 5.97 15.35 -3.02
C ILE A 165 5.36 14.94 -4.35
N VAL A 166 5.28 13.63 -4.60
CA VAL A 166 4.71 13.10 -5.83
C VAL A 166 3.63 12.08 -5.49
N LEU A 167 2.47 12.17 -6.15
CA LEU A 167 1.39 11.18 -6.04
C LEU A 167 1.57 10.14 -7.14
N GLU A 168 1.68 8.87 -6.74
CA GLU A 168 1.84 7.72 -7.61
C GLU A 168 0.59 6.85 -7.55
N SER A 169 0.07 6.48 -8.72
CA SER A 169 -1.09 5.58 -8.88
C SER A 169 -0.67 4.39 -9.73
N PRO A 170 -0.12 3.31 -9.11
CA PRO A 170 0.45 2.19 -9.86
C PRO A 170 -0.52 1.47 -10.79
N GLN A 171 -1.80 1.43 -10.41
CA GLN A 171 -2.90 0.85 -11.17
C GLN A 171 -3.16 1.55 -12.52
N LEU A 172 -2.66 2.79 -12.68
CA LEU A 172 -2.85 3.57 -13.90
C LEU A 172 -1.67 3.44 -14.87
N TYR A 173 -0.60 2.72 -14.51
CA TYR A 173 0.48 2.48 -15.47
C TYR A 173 -0.05 1.63 -16.64
N PRO A 174 0.30 1.97 -17.88
CA PRO A 174 -0.08 1.14 -19.01
C PRO A 174 0.46 -0.28 -18.82
N PRO A 175 -0.26 -1.31 -19.30
CA PRO A 175 0.24 -2.68 -19.27
C PRO A 175 1.62 -2.71 -19.91
N ARG A 176 2.56 -3.43 -19.27
CA ARG A 176 3.98 -3.42 -19.64
C ARG A 176 4.13 -3.72 -21.13
N SER A 177 4.56 -2.72 -21.91
CA SER A 177 5.10 -2.97 -23.22
C SER A 177 6.45 -3.68 -23.06
N GLN A 178 6.77 -4.62 -23.94
CA GLN A 178 8.07 -5.33 -23.94
C GLN A 178 9.28 -4.38 -24.00
N SER A 179 9.08 -3.13 -24.42
CA SER A 179 10.10 -2.11 -24.63
C SER A 179 10.61 -1.41 -23.37
N ASP A 180 9.85 -1.37 -22.27
CA ASP A 180 10.27 -0.69 -21.03
C ASP A 180 10.21 -1.66 -19.82
N PRO A 181 11.32 -2.34 -19.49
CA PRO A 181 11.33 -3.37 -18.45
C PRO A 181 11.27 -2.81 -17.02
N ILE A 182 11.38 -1.49 -16.85
CA ILE A 182 11.55 -0.85 -15.55
C ILE A 182 10.17 -0.51 -14.99
N ASN A 183 9.76 -1.19 -13.92
CA ASN A 183 8.58 -0.80 -13.14
C ASN A 183 8.83 0.59 -12.49
N PRO A 184 8.00 1.62 -12.80
CA PRO A 184 8.17 2.96 -12.26
C PRO A 184 8.21 3.03 -10.73
N SER A 185 7.35 2.29 -10.03
CA SER A 185 7.31 2.24 -8.57
C SER A 185 8.60 1.67 -7.99
N ILE A 186 9.19 0.66 -8.64
CA ILE A 186 10.50 0.14 -8.25
C ILE A 186 11.59 1.19 -8.49
N ALA A 187 11.54 1.91 -9.62
CA ALA A 187 12.53 2.92 -9.96
C ALA A 187 12.51 4.12 -8.98
N LEU A 188 11.32 4.61 -8.60
CA LEU A 188 11.14 5.68 -7.61
C LEU A 188 11.68 5.28 -6.24
N ARG A 189 11.51 4.01 -5.86
CA ARG A 189 12.04 3.44 -4.61
C ARG A 189 13.53 3.10 -4.68
N SER A 190 14.12 3.04 -5.88
CA SER A 190 15.52 2.66 -6.05
C SER A 190 16.46 3.82 -5.72
N SER A 191 17.48 3.52 -4.93
CA SER A 191 18.60 4.43 -4.61
C SER A 191 19.31 4.99 -5.81
N SER A 192 19.29 4.27 -6.93
CA SER A 192 20.20 4.54 -8.04
C SER A 192 19.86 5.83 -8.77
N PHE A 193 18.58 6.21 -8.73
CA PHE A 193 18.11 7.36 -9.47
C PHE A 193 18.14 8.63 -8.65
N ILE A 194 17.89 8.56 -7.34
CA ILE A 194 17.82 9.73 -6.48
C ILE A 194 19.10 9.82 -5.66
N SER A 195 19.72 11.00 -5.63
CA SER A 195 20.98 11.23 -4.92
C SER A 195 20.94 10.65 -3.50
N ASN A 196 22.03 9.99 -3.08
CA ASN A 196 22.16 9.40 -1.75
C ASN A 196 22.05 10.41 -0.61
N THR A 197 22.13 11.71 -0.90
CA THR A 197 21.96 12.80 0.06
C THR A 197 20.50 13.16 0.31
N VAL A 198 19.57 12.72 -0.54
CA VAL A 198 18.14 13.02 -0.43
C VAL A 198 17.51 12.08 0.60
N THR A 199 16.72 12.66 1.49
CA THR A 199 15.88 11.89 2.42
C THR A 199 14.66 11.39 1.67
N GLN A 200 14.43 10.07 1.62
CA GLN A 200 13.28 9.51 0.91
C GLN A 200 12.24 8.99 1.90
N LEU A 201 10.97 9.32 1.65
CA LEU A 201 9.81 8.81 2.37
C LEU A 201 8.79 8.28 1.37
N HIS A 202 8.60 6.98 1.35
CA HIS A 202 7.58 6.33 0.53
C HIS A 202 6.40 5.96 1.42
N LEU A 203 5.22 6.49 1.12
CA LEU A 203 3.97 6.26 1.81
C LEU A 203 3.07 5.45 0.90
N THR A 204 2.50 4.35 1.39
CA THR A 204 1.51 3.55 0.67
C THR A 204 0.22 3.56 1.46
N ILE A 205 -0.86 4.01 0.82
CA ILE A 205 -2.17 4.13 1.44
C ILE A 205 -2.97 2.86 1.15
N TYR A 206 -3.46 2.22 2.21
CA TYR A 206 -4.33 1.05 2.12
C TYR A 206 -5.76 1.40 2.55
N PRO A 207 -6.78 0.88 1.84
CA PRO A 207 -8.16 0.96 2.30
C PRO A 207 -8.33 0.13 3.57
N THR A 208 -9.11 0.61 4.54
CA THR A 208 -9.25 -0.07 5.83
C THR A 208 -10.06 -1.36 5.72
N LEU A 209 -10.96 -1.45 4.74
CA LEU A 209 -11.70 -2.67 4.42
C LEU A 209 -10.77 -3.84 4.08
N LEU A 210 -9.63 -3.57 3.43
CA LEU A 210 -8.64 -4.59 3.16
C LEU A 210 -8.13 -5.17 4.48
N LEU A 211 -7.75 -4.31 5.43
CA LEU A 211 -7.27 -4.75 6.72
C LEU A 211 -8.35 -5.50 7.52
N ASP A 212 -9.60 -5.04 7.47
CA ASP A 212 -10.72 -5.76 8.08
C ASP A 212 -10.91 -7.14 7.43
N HIS A 213 -10.78 -7.26 6.11
CA HIS A 213 -10.85 -8.54 5.41
C HIS A 213 -9.70 -9.46 5.81
N LEU A 214 -8.47 -8.95 5.85
CA LEU A 214 -7.28 -9.70 6.27
C LEU A 214 -7.42 -10.27 7.68
N ILE A 215 -7.92 -9.45 8.59
CA ILE A 215 -8.05 -9.84 9.99
C ILE A 215 -9.20 -10.84 10.16
N ASN A 216 -10.35 -10.57 9.56
CA ASN A 216 -11.57 -11.34 9.81
C ASN A 216 -11.67 -12.61 8.97
N VAL A 217 -11.12 -12.62 7.75
CA VAL A 217 -11.21 -13.76 6.82
C VAL A 217 -9.96 -14.61 6.88
N LEU A 218 -8.76 -14.00 6.86
CA LEU A 218 -7.50 -14.74 6.88
C LEU A 218 -6.97 -14.99 8.31
N GLY A 219 -7.68 -14.49 9.34
CA GLY A 219 -7.30 -14.69 10.75
C GLY A 219 -5.97 -14.05 11.13
N ILE A 220 -5.48 -13.11 10.33
CA ILE A 220 -4.22 -12.40 10.60
C ILE A 220 -4.49 -11.48 11.79
N SER A 221 -3.95 -11.81 12.96
CA SER A 221 -4.19 -11.00 14.15
C SER A 221 -3.64 -9.58 13.94
N PRO A 222 -4.42 -8.53 14.25
CA PRO A 222 -3.90 -7.17 14.23
C PRO A 222 -2.73 -7.07 15.22
N PRO A 223 -1.77 -6.16 14.97
CA PRO A 223 -0.61 -6.00 15.84
C PRO A 223 -1.04 -5.79 17.29
N LEU A 224 -0.62 -6.69 18.17
CA LEU A 224 -0.77 -6.51 19.60
C LEU A 224 0.22 -5.42 20.03
N MET A 225 -0.28 -4.41 20.73
CA MET A 225 0.57 -3.41 21.39
C MET A 225 1.34 -4.13 22.50
N ILE A 226 2.66 -4.27 22.34
CA ILE A 226 3.55 -4.70 23.43
C ILE A 226 4.15 -3.42 24.02
N ASP A 227 4.42 -3.39 25.34
CA ASP A 227 4.87 -2.20 26.07
C ASP A 227 6.18 -1.54 25.54
N THR A 228 6.85 -2.13 24.55
CA THR A 228 8.07 -1.61 23.91
C THR A 228 7.99 -1.45 22.39
N GLY A 229 6.83 -1.60 21.76
CA GLY A 229 6.76 -1.77 20.31
C GLY A 229 5.39 -2.15 19.81
N THR A 230 4.96 -1.61 18.66
CA THR A 230 4.10 -2.38 17.75
C THR A 230 4.99 -3.31 16.96
N VAL A 231 5.02 -4.58 17.34
CA VAL A 231 5.64 -5.64 16.53
C VAL A 231 4.64 -6.01 15.45
N TYR A 232 4.96 -5.65 14.21
CA TYR A 232 4.19 -6.08 13.06
C TYR A 232 4.65 -7.49 12.65
N ASP A 233 3.71 -8.36 12.34
CA ASP A 233 4.03 -9.59 11.63
C ASP A 233 4.55 -9.21 10.24
N SER A 234 5.78 -9.61 9.89
CA SER A 234 6.36 -9.30 8.58
C SER A 234 5.51 -9.83 7.43
N ARG A 235 4.73 -10.90 7.66
CA ARG A 235 3.79 -11.46 6.69
C ARG A 235 2.71 -10.46 6.30
N LEU A 236 2.33 -9.54 7.19
CA LEU A 236 1.36 -8.48 6.88
C LEU A 236 1.85 -7.61 5.74
N PHE A 237 3.13 -7.20 5.74
CA PHE A 237 3.68 -6.36 4.67
C PHE A 237 3.81 -7.12 3.35
N SER A 238 4.21 -8.40 3.39
CA SER A 238 4.26 -9.24 2.20
C SER A 238 2.87 -9.43 1.59
N LEU A 239 1.87 -9.64 2.44
CA LEU A 239 0.51 -9.89 2.00
C LEU A 239 -0.19 -8.60 1.52
N LEU A 240 0.05 -7.46 2.18
CA LEU A 240 -0.37 -6.15 1.67
C LEU A 240 0.27 -5.84 0.31
N PHE A 241 1.52 -6.24 0.10
CA PHE A 241 2.20 -6.09 -1.19
C PHE A 241 1.65 -7.06 -2.26
N GLU A 242 1.35 -8.30 -1.88
CA GLU A 242 0.80 -9.33 -2.76
C GLU A 242 -0.64 -8.97 -3.19
N LEU A 243 -1.47 -8.47 -2.28
CA LEU A 243 -2.83 -8.03 -2.60
C LEU A 243 -2.87 -6.77 -3.47
N ASP A 244 -1.89 -5.88 -3.33
CA ASP A 244 -1.70 -4.73 -4.23
C ASP A 244 -1.44 -5.19 -5.68
N GLN A 245 -0.79 -6.35 -5.86
CA GLN A 245 -0.50 -6.94 -7.17
C GLN A 245 -1.64 -7.84 -7.69
N SER A 246 -2.34 -8.57 -6.83
CA SER A 246 -3.35 -9.56 -7.26
C SER A 246 -4.74 -8.96 -7.50
N LEU A 247 -5.05 -7.79 -6.93
CA LEU A 247 -6.31 -7.07 -7.15
C LEU A 247 -6.31 -6.21 -8.44
N LEU A 248 -5.30 -6.38 -9.30
CA LEU A 248 -5.08 -5.59 -10.53
C LEU A 248 -6.12 -5.81 -11.64
N ASN A 249 -7.16 -6.64 -11.44
CA ASN A 249 -8.25 -6.76 -12.40
C ASN A 249 -9.63 -6.55 -11.74
N PRO A 250 -10.05 -5.29 -11.48
CA PRO A 250 -11.37 -4.99 -10.94
C PRO A 250 -12.53 -5.28 -11.94
N PHE A 251 -12.21 -5.71 -13.15
CA PHE A 251 -13.17 -6.02 -14.23
C PHE A 251 -13.41 -7.51 -14.44
N ASP A 252 -12.78 -8.40 -13.66
CA ASP A 252 -13.16 -9.81 -13.68
C ASP A 252 -14.54 -9.98 -13.03
N SER A 253 -15.53 -10.03 -13.91
CA SER A 253 -16.97 -9.97 -13.65
C SER A 253 -17.56 -11.13 -12.82
N ASN A 254 -16.74 -12.08 -12.40
CA ASN A 254 -17.21 -13.37 -11.88
C ASN A 254 -17.09 -13.59 -10.37
N GLY A 255 -16.77 -12.58 -9.54
CA GLY A 255 -16.68 -12.87 -8.11
C GLY A 255 -16.64 -11.68 -7.16
N LEU A 256 -17.78 -11.41 -6.53
CA LEU A 256 -17.94 -10.73 -5.24
C LEU A 256 -17.54 -9.24 -5.18
N GLY A 257 -18.49 -8.40 -5.63
CA GLY A 257 -19.13 -7.42 -4.75
C GLY A 257 -18.33 -6.18 -4.37
N LEU A 258 -18.67 -5.05 -5.01
CA LEU A 258 -18.61 -3.68 -4.48
C LEU A 258 -17.72 -3.51 -3.24
N ILE A 259 -16.42 -3.34 -3.46
CA ILE A 259 -15.54 -2.83 -2.41
C ILE A 259 -15.98 -1.38 -2.17
N SER A 260 -16.67 -1.18 -1.06
CA SER A 260 -17.16 0.13 -0.63
C SER A 260 -16.00 1.13 -0.63
N GLN A 261 -16.20 2.29 -1.27
CA GLN A 261 -15.31 3.45 -1.18
C GLN A 261 -15.29 3.95 0.27
N SER A 262 -14.49 3.27 1.08
CA SER A 262 -14.15 3.68 2.43
C SER A 262 -12.66 4.00 2.34
N LEU A 263 -12.16 5.22 2.56
CA LEU A 263 -12.66 6.30 3.39
C LEU A 263 -11.98 7.61 2.98
N LEU A 264 -12.72 8.71 3.10
CA LEU A 264 -12.37 10.14 2.97
C LEU A 264 -13.47 10.91 2.18
N VAL A 265 -14.66 10.34 2.05
CA VAL A 265 -15.83 11.04 1.50
C VAL A 265 -16.32 12.04 2.56
N ASN A 266 -16.41 13.32 2.22
CA ASN A 266 -16.99 14.38 3.04
C ASN A 266 -16.33 14.64 4.41
N GLY A 267 -15.01 14.52 4.48
CA GLY A 267 -14.27 15.01 5.64
C GLY A 267 -14.35 14.16 6.90
N HIS A 268 -14.76 12.90 6.77
CA HIS A 268 -14.61 11.87 7.79
C HIS A 268 -14.08 10.59 7.15
N GLY A 269 -13.07 9.99 7.77
CA GLY A 269 -12.49 8.77 7.24
C GLY A 269 -11.35 8.23 8.10
N THR A 270 -10.93 7.00 7.84
CA THR A 270 -9.73 6.41 8.40
C THR A 270 -8.98 5.72 7.28
N CYS A 271 -7.66 5.83 7.24
CA CYS A 271 -6.85 5.06 6.30
C CYS A 271 -5.65 4.49 7.03
N LEU A 272 -5.11 3.42 6.46
CA LEU A 272 -3.89 2.81 6.95
C LEU A 272 -2.74 3.24 6.03
N ILE A 273 -1.65 3.72 6.61
CA ILE A 273 -0.48 4.13 5.85
C ILE A 273 0.70 3.24 6.24
N SER A 274 1.24 2.53 5.28
CA SER A 274 2.58 1.95 5.39
C SER A 274 3.59 2.99 4.94
N TYR A 275 4.70 3.09 5.64
CA TYR A 275 5.77 3.98 5.24
C TYR A 275 7.11 3.26 5.21
N ILE A 276 7.95 3.68 4.27
CA ILE A 276 9.33 3.24 4.12
C ILE A 276 10.19 4.50 4.04
N THR A 277 11.16 4.64 4.94
CA THR A 277 12.07 5.79 4.94
C THR A 277 13.50 5.37 4.64
N LYS A 278 14.26 6.27 4.03
CA LYS A 278 15.68 6.12 3.74
C LYS A 278 16.39 7.43 4.06
N ASN A 279 17.60 7.33 4.61
CA ASN A 279 18.48 8.46 4.94
C ASN A 279 17.91 9.45 5.98
N VAL A 280 16.89 9.08 6.75
CA VAL A 280 16.42 9.93 7.85
C VAL A 280 17.40 9.81 9.01
N SER A 281 18.06 10.92 9.38
CA SER A 281 18.92 10.98 10.57
C SER A 281 18.10 10.73 11.84
N LYS A 282 18.64 9.92 12.75
CA LYS A 282 17.94 9.50 13.97
C LYS A 282 17.50 10.70 14.82
N PRO A 283 16.24 10.65 15.32
CA PRO A 283 16.06 10.30 16.72
C PRO A 283 15.11 9.09 16.90
N PHE A 284 15.04 8.18 15.92
CA PHE A 284 14.12 7.02 15.95
C PHE A 284 14.30 6.04 17.11
N ASN A 285 15.37 6.15 17.91
CA ASN A 285 15.62 5.27 19.05
C ASN A 285 14.59 5.43 20.19
N THR A 286 13.68 6.43 20.15
CA THR A 286 12.69 6.69 21.20
C THR A 286 11.26 6.27 20.84
N LEU A 287 11.02 5.77 19.63
CA LEU A 287 9.67 5.44 19.18
C LEU A 287 9.36 3.95 19.41
N ALA A 288 8.64 3.69 20.50
CA ALA A 288 8.10 2.39 20.89
C ALA A 288 6.99 1.85 19.93
N SER A 289 6.92 2.29 18.67
CA SER A 289 5.92 1.84 17.68
C SER A 289 6.49 1.62 16.28
N VAL A 290 7.81 1.65 16.12
CA VAL A 290 8.45 1.40 14.82
C VAL A 290 9.07 0.01 14.85
N SER A 291 8.52 -0.92 14.06
CA SER A 291 9.20 -2.18 13.76
C SER A 291 10.40 -1.86 12.87
N VAL A 292 11.56 -1.66 13.47
CA VAL A 292 12.83 -1.56 12.73
C VAL A 292 13.18 -2.94 12.21
N LEU A 293 12.61 -3.31 11.06
CA LEU A 293 13.09 -4.45 10.29
C LEU A 293 14.42 -4.05 9.64
N ASN A 294 15.52 -4.33 10.33
CA ASN A 294 16.85 -4.34 9.71
C ASN A 294 16.93 -5.53 8.74
N VAL A 295 16.29 -5.39 7.59
CA VAL A 295 16.43 -6.31 6.46
C VAL A 295 17.80 -6.04 5.85
N ASN A 296 18.83 -6.65 6.42
CA ASN A 296 20.16 -6.97 5.87
C ASN A 296 21.22 -7.06 6.99
N ARG A 297 21.18 -8.14 7.79
CA ARG A 297 22.34 -8.57 8.60
C ARG A 297 23.34 -9.32 7.71
N SER A 298 23.85 -8.67 6.67
CA SER A 298 25.07 -9.14 6.01
C SER A 298 26.27 -8.56 6.74
N ARG A 299 27.12 -9.44 7.28
CA ARG A 299 28.34 -9.09 8.02
C ARG A 299 29.39 -8.56 7.04
N SER A 300 29.47 -7.25 6.88
CA SER A 300 30.64 -6.44 6.50
C SER A 300 30.26 -5.29 5.55
N SER A 301 30.21 -4.06 6.07
CA SER A 301 30.54 -2.79 5.38
C SER A 301 29.92 -1.61 6.14
N GLN A 302 30.70 -0.53 6.27
CA GLN A 302 30.47 0.62 7.14
C GLN A 302 29.39 1.63 6.66
N HIS A 303 28.55 1.29 5.69
CA HIS A 303 27.49 2.19 5.22
C HIS A 303 26.14 1.47 5.07
N GLN A 304 25.63 0.91 6.17
CA GLN A 304 24.25 0.46 6.22
C GLN A 304 23.32 1.67 6.27
N GLN A 305 22.77 2.06 5.12
CA GLN A 305 21.65 3.01 5.06
C GLN A 305 20.47 2.40 5.82
N SER A 306 20.09 2.99 6.95
CA SER A 306 18.97 2.52 7.74
C SER A 306 17.68 2.73 6.95
N ARG A 307 17.11 1.63 6.46
CA ARG A 307 15.73 1.62 5.95
C ARG A 307 14.80 1.39 7.13
N LEU A 308 13.89 2.31 7.37
CA LEU A 308 12.86 2.14 8.39
C LEU A 308 11.55 1.82 7.70
N ARG A 309 10.80 0.88 8.26
CA ARG A 309 9.44 0.57 7.84
C ARG A 309 8.50 0.72 9.02
N GLY A 310 7.28 1.15 8.75
CA GLY A 310 6.25 1.18 9.77
C GLY A 310 4.87 1.25 9.16
N LEU A 311 3.89 1.14 10.04
CA LEU A 311 2.48 1.20 9.70
C LEU A 311 1.83 2.13 10.70
N GLU A 312 0.97 3.02 10.23
CA GLU A 312 0.27 3.98 11.05
C GLU A 312 -1.17 4.12 10.59
N GLY A 313 -2.06 4.29 11.55
CA GLY A 313 -3.44 4.62 11.26
C GLY A 313 -3.63 6.12 11.22
N LEU A 314 -4.30 6.65 10.19
CA LEU A 314 -4.75 8.03 10.17
C LEU A 314 -6.27 8.09 10.19
N LYS A 315 -6.82 9.03 10.96
CA LYS A 315 -8.23 9.42 10.93
C LYS A 315 -8.33 10.84 10.39
N PHE A 316 -9.19 11.05 9.43
CA PHE A 316 -9.57 12.37 8.98
C PHE A 316 -10.78 12.84 9.78
N ASP A 317 -10.62 13.96 10.46
CA ASP A 317 -11.63 14.56 11.32
C ASP A 317 -11.63 16.07 11.10
N GLN A 318 -12.76 16.61 10.65
CA GLN A 318 -12.97 18.06 10.48
C GLN A 318 -11.87 18.75 9.65
N GLY A 319 -11.42 18.14 8.55
CA GLY A 319 -10.37 18.75 7.73
C GLY A 319 -8.96 18.59 8.34
N ARG A 320 -8.76 17.66 9.27
CA ARG A 320 -7.46 17.37 9.87
C ARG A 320 -7.16 15.89 9.86
N LEU A 321 -5.94 15.54 9.46
CA LEU A 321 -5.41 14.20 9.63
C LEU A 321 -4.83 14.04 11.03
N ILE A 322 -5.41 13.10 11.79
CA ILE A 322 -5.06 12.80 13.17
C ILE A 322 -4.50 11.38 13.22
N PRO A 323 -3.33 11.16 13.84
CA PRO A 323 -2.78 9.83 13.98
C PRO A 323 -3.58 9.04 15.02
N VAL A 324 -3.99 7.82 14.66
CA VAL A 324 -4.78 6.93 15.49
C VAL A 324 -4.13 5.55 15.55
N PRO A 325 -4.25 4.81 16.66
CA PRO A 325 -3.70 3.46 16.74
C PRO A 325 -4.35 2.57 15.67
N VAL A 326 -3.56 1.73 15.02
CA VAL A 326 -4.03 0.78 13.99
C VAL A 326 -5.23 -0.04 14.50
N ASN A 327 -5.19 -0.45 15.77
CA ASN A 327 -6.26 -1.23 16.42
C ASN A 327 -7.60 -0.49 16.59
N SER A 328 -7.61 0.84 16.41
CA SER A 328 -8.84 1.64 16.40
C SER A 328 -9.44 1.83 15.01
N ILE A 329 -8.65 1.58 13.96
CA ILE A 329 -9.11 1.64 12.57
C ILE A 329 -9.77 0.34 12.15
N VAL A 330 -9.22 -0.79 12.61
CA VAL A 330 -9.85 -2.09 12.41
C VAL A 330 -11.21 -2.05 13.08
N VAL A 331 -12.27 -2.14 12.29
CA VAL A 331 -13.60 -2.29 12.86
C VAL A 331 -13.57 -3.65 13.52
N LYS A 332 -13.44 -3.67 14.85
CA LYS A 332 -13.93 -4.80 15.61
C LYS A 332 -15.40 -4.87 15.27
N LYS A 333 -15.75 -5.65 14.23
CA LYS A 333 -16.90 -6.52 14.37
C LYS A 333 -16.52 -7.37 15.58
N THR A 334 -16.81 -6.84 16.78
CA THR A 334 -17.51 -7.65 17.74
C THR A 334 -18.57 -8.30 16.88
N ARG A 335 -18.34 -9.55 16.51
CA ARG A 335 -19.43 -10.50 16.45
C ARG A 335 -20.06 -10.36 17.84
N ILE A 336 -20.91 -9.36 17.99
CA ILE A 336 -22.25 -9.58 18.45
C ILE A 336 -22.79 -10.56 17.39
N LEU A 337 -22.31 -11.82 17.45
CA LEU A 337 -23.22 -12.89 17.76
C LEU A 337 -24.07 -12.25 18.82
N ARG A 338 -25.20 -11.69 18.39
CA ARG A 338 -26.31 -11.67 19.30
C ARG A 338 -26.30 -13.13 19.69
N ASP A 339 -25.97 -13.40 20.95
CA ASP A 339 -26.77 -14.35 21.66
C ASP A 339 -28.19 -13.99 21.21
N LEU A 340 -28.64 -14.71 20.18
CA LEU A 340 -29.99 -15.20 20.12
C LEU A 340 -30.14 -15.91 21.46
N LYS A 341 -30.31 -15.11 22.52
CA LYS A 341 -31.11 -15.44 23.67
C LYS A 341 -32.41 -15.85 23.03
N THR A 342 -32.52 -17.16 22.80
CA THR A 342 -33.77 -17.89 22.91
C THR A 342 -34.94 -17.12 22.32
N GLN A 343 -34.92 -16.93 20.99
CA GLN A 343 -36.20 -17.10 20.32
C GLN A 343 -36.52 -18.59 20.38
N PRO A 344 -37.74 -18.98 20.77
CA PRO A 344 -38.12 -20.37 20.92
C PRO A 344 -37.83 -21.08 19.59
N LYS A 345 -36.93 -22.05 19.65
CA LYS A 345 -36.37 -22.79 18.51
C LYS A 345 -37.38 -23.81 17.93
N ASP A 346 -38.68 -23.56 18.09
CA ASP A 346 -39.68 -24.62 18.09
C ASP A 346 -40.73 -24.56 16.98
N ASP A 347 -40.73 -23.56 16.10
CA ASP A 347 -41.85 -23.41 15.14
C ASP A 347 -41.51 -23.74 13.68
N TRP A 348 -40.29 -23.46 13.19
CA TRP A 348 -39.92 -23.78 11.81
C TRP A 348 -39.41 -25.23 11.64
N GLU A 349 -38.81 -25.82 12.68
CA GLU A 349 -38.42 -27.24 12.66
C GLU A 349 -39.63 -28.19 12.66
N LYS A 350 -40.82 -27.72 13.08
CA LYS A 350 -42.08 -28.48 13.02
C LYS A 350 -42.71 -28.50 11.63
N SER A 351 -42.38 -27.56 10.74
CA SER A 351 -42.95 -27.48 9.39
C SER A 351 -42.13 -28.18 8.31
N MET A 352 -40.96 -28.74 8.65
CA MET A 352 -40.14 -29.53 7.74
C MET A 352 -40.41 -31.02 7.96
N THR A 353 -40.69 -31.75 6.87
CA THR A 353 -40.91 -33.20 6.90
C THR A 353 -39.64 -34.00 7.20
N PHE A 354 -38.47 -33.36 7.25
CA PHE A 354 -37.20 -33.97 7.62
C PHE A 354 -36.47 -33.08 8.64
N LYS A 355 -35.99 -33.69 9.72
CA LYS A 355 -35.18 -33.00 10.73
C LYS A 355 -33.76 -32.81 10.21
N LEU A 356 -33.35 -31.54 10.05
CA LEU A 356 -32.00 -31.15 9.63
C LEU A 356 -30.96 -31.30 10.75
N SER A 357 -31.38 -31.44 12.00
CA SER A 357 -30.50 -31.67 13.14
C SER A 357 -30.37 -33.17 13.43
N LEU A 358 -29.13 -33.64 13.59
CA LEU A 358 -28.87 -34.98 14.13
C LEU A 358 -29.35 -35.05 15.58
N THR A 359 -30.07 -36.12 15.91
CA THR A 359 -30.33 -36.49 17.32
C THR A 359 -29.01 -36.74 18.04
N ASP A 360 -29.01 -36.61 19.37
CA ASP A 360 -27.78 -36.85 20.16
C ASP A 360 -27.27 -38.28 19.99
N GLN A 361 -28.17 -39.24 19.76
CA GLN A 361 -27.81 -40.62 19.45
C GLN A 361 -27.14 -40.74 18.06
N GLN A 362 -27.68 -40.08 17.03
CA GLN A 362 -27.03 -40.06 15.70
C GLN A 362 -25.69 -39.31 15.71
N ARG A 363 -25.54 -38.30 16.56
CA ARG A 363 -24.27 -37.59 16.74
C ARG A 363 -23.24 -38.50 17.40
N ALA A 364 -23.62 -39.20 18.48
CA ALA A 364 -22.78 -40.18 19.15
C ALA A 364 -22.39 -41.34 18.20
N ASP A 365 -23.33 -41.85 17.41
CA ASP A 365 -23.07 -42.92 16.44
C ASP A 365 -22.09 -42.44 15.35
N ARG A 366 -22.28 -41.22 14.81
CA ARG A 366 -21.37 -40.63 13.81
C ARG A 366 -19.95 -40.43 14.38
N GLU A 367 -19.83 -39.97 15.61
CA GLU A 367 -18.54 -39.78 16.29
C GLU A 367 -17.88 -41.13 16.66
N ALA A 368 -18.68 -42.18 16.85
CA ALA A 368 -18.20 -43.53 17.10
C ALA A 368 -17.76 -44.28 15.83
N VAL A 369 -18.16 -43.81 14.63
CA VAL A 369 -17.66 -44.37 13.36
C VAL A 369 -16.15 -44.08 13.27
N ALA A 370 -15.36 -45.14 13.39
CA ALA A 370 -13.92 -45.08 13.26
C ALA A 370 -13.57 -44.61 11.83
N LEU A 371 -12.94 -43.43 11.73
CA LEU A 371 -12.42 -42.94 10.47
C LEU A 371 -11.23 -43.81 10.04
N PRO A 372 -11.28 -44.43 8.84
CA PRO A 372 -10.32 -45.46 8.43
C PRO A 372 -8.86 -44.98 8.31
N TYR A 373 -8.59 -43.66 8.32
CA TYR A 373 -7.26 -43.10 8.06
C TYR A 373 -6.70 -42.21 9.18
N LEU A 374 -7.36 -42.15 10.34
CA LEU A 374 -6.87 -41.36 11.48
C LEU A 374 -6.29 -42.29 12.55
N PRO A 375 -4.97 -42.22 12.81
CA PRO A 375 -4.34 -42.99 13.87
C PRO A 375 -5.00 -42.63 15.21
N LYS A 376 -5.58 -43.62 15.89
CA LYS A 376 -6.16 -43.40 17.22
C LYS A 376 -5.01 -43.16 18.19
N ARG A 377 -5.07 -42.12 19.01
CA ARG A 377 -4.12 -41.96 20.11
C ARG A 377 -4.73 -42.53 21.38
N ALA A 378 -3.98 -43.38 22.08
CA ALA A 378 -4.32 -43.81 23.42
C ALA A 378 -4.28 -42.61 24.39
N LEU A 379 -4.90 -42.77 25.57
CA LEU A 379 -4.93 -41.76 26.63
C LEU A 379 -3.54 -41.36 27.16
N ASP A 380 -2.53 -42.20 26.93
CA ASP A 380 -1.12 -41.95 27.24
C ASP A 380 -0.36 -41.22 26.12
N GLY A 381 -1.03 -40.88 25.01
CA GLY A 381 -0.46 -40.20 23.86
C GLY A 381 0.23 -41.11 22.84
N SER A 382 0.25 -42.44 23.07
CA SER A 382 0.79 -43.39 22.11
C SER A 382 -0.13 -43.57 20.90
N VAL A 383 0.44 -43.70 19.70
CA VAL A 383 -0.32 -43.90 18.46
C VAL A 383 -0.70 -45.38 18.38
N ILE A 384 -1.99 -45.67 18.50
CA ILE A 384 -2.58 -46.97 18.19
C ILE A 384 -2.74 -47.01 16.67
N GLU A 385 -2.08 -47.96 16.02
CA GLU A 385 -2.19 -48.21 14.58
C GLU A 385 -3.66 -48.33 14.17
N ALA A 386 -3.97 -47.75 13.00
CA ALA A 386 -5.31 -47.79 12.43
C ALA A 386 -5.71 -49.25 12.17
N PRO A 387 -6.97 -49.65 12.43
CA PRO A 387 -7.46 -50.99 12.12
C PRO A 387 -7.74 -51.07 10.62
N GLY A 388 -6.68 -51.20 9.85
CA GLY A 388 -6.66 -51.50 8.44
C GLY A 388 -5.26 -52.02 8.14
N GLU A 389 -5.15 -53.21 7.57
CA GLU A 389 -3.88 -53.76 7.13
C GLU A 389 -3.26 -52.82 6.10
N ILE A 390 -2.42 -51.89 6.56
CA ILE A 390 -1.36 -51.36 5.72
C ILE A 390 -0.44 -52.56 5.54
N TYR A 391 -0.48 -53.14 4.33
CA TYR A 391 0.44 -54.19 3.93
C TYR A 391 1.86 -53.59 3.90
N ASP A 392 2.50 -53.56 5.07
CA ASP A 392 3.92 -53.29 5.22
C ASP A 392 4.65 -54.49 4.63
N GLY A 393 4.89 -54.43 3.32
CA GLY A 393 5.89 -55.25 2.67
C GLY A 393 7.24 -55.17 3.42
N PRO A 394 8.12 -56.16 3.24
CA PRO A 394 9.32 -56.28 4.05
C PRO A 394 10.15 -54.99 4.01
N LYS A 395 10.46 -54.48 5.21
CA LYS A 395 11.23 -53.26 5.47
C LYS A 395 12.47 -53.15 4.58
N VAL A 396 12.37 -52.38 3.49
CA VAL A 396 13.51 -51.93 2.70
C VAL A 396 13.62 -50.41 2.80
N LYS A 397 14.86 -49.97 3.02
CA LYS A 397 15.33 -48.60 3.22
C LYS A 397 14.81 -47.63 2.14
N GLU A 398 14.54 -46.38 2.54
CA GLU A 398 14.42 -45.19 1.70
C GLU A 398 13.61 -45.39 0.40
N GLY A 399 12.29 -45.30 0.52
CA GLY A 399 11.39 -45.29 -0.64
C GLY A 399 11.54 -44.00 -1.45
N LEU A 400 12.45 -44.02 -2.43
CA LEU A 400 12.42 -43.10 -3.56
C LEU A 400 11.19 -43.47 -4.40
N ILE A 401 10.20 -42.58 -4.48
CA ILE A 401 9.06 -42.75 -5.38
C ILE A 401 9.59 -42.45 -6.79
N VAL A 402 9.86 -43.51 -7.55
CA VAL A 402 10.19 -43.41 -8.98
C VAL A 402 8.86 -43.50 -9.74
N TYR A 403 8.44 -42.38 -10.33
CA TYR A 403 7.32 -42.35 -11.24
C TYR A 403 7.80 -42.80 -12.62
N GLU A 404 7.33 -43.95 -13.08
CA GLU A 404 7.50 -44.39 -14.47
C GLU A 404 6.22 -44.02 -15.22
N PRO A 405 6.26 -43.02 -16.13
CA PRO A 405 5.09 -42.65 -16.92
C PRO A 405 4.66 -43.85 -17.76
N ASP A 406 3.38 -44.19 -17.70
CA ASP A 406 2.84 -45.27 -18.50
C ASP A 406 2.54 -44.80 -19.93
N SER A 407 2.38 -45.75 -20.84
CA SER A 407 2.11 -45.47 -22.26
C SER A 407 0.72 -44.90 -22.53
N ALA A 408 -0.09 -44.66 -21.50
CA ALA A 408 -1.39 -43.99 -21.56
C ALA A 408 -1.35 -42.59 -20.92
N ASP A 409 -0.19 -42.15 -20.44
CA ASP A 409 0.12 -40.75 -20.13
C ASP A 409 0.48 -40.07 -21.48
N ASP A 410 -0.51 -39.96 -22.35
CA ASP A 410 -0.44 -39.09 -23.51
C ASP A 410 -0.35 -37.67 -22.98
N MET A 411 0.88 -37.18 -22.85
CA MET A 411 1.19 -35.75 -22.94
C MET A 411 0.67 -35.31 -24.29
N ASP A 412 -0.63 -35.06 -24.32
CA ASP A 412 -1.38 -34.46 -25.39
C ASP A 412 -0.70 -33.11 -25.64
N ASP A 413 0.13 -33.12 -26.69
CA ASP A 413 0.55 -31.97 -27.47
C ASP A 413 -0.73 -31.30 -28.05
N GLU A 414 -1.66 -30.87 -27.20
CA GLU A 414 -2.69 -29.89 -27.55
C GLU A 414 -1.92 -28.65 -27.99
N GLU A 415 -1.72 -28.55 -29.30
CA GLU A 415 -1.21 -27.38 -30.00
C GLU A 415 -1.89 -26.16 -29.38
N PRO A 416 -1.14 -25.11 -28.99
CA PRO A 416 -1.78 -23.87 -28.60
C PRO A 416 -2.62 -23.43 -29.80
N ASP A 417 -3.93 -23.25 -29.59
CA ASP A 417 -4.87 -22.71 -30.56
C ASP A 417 -4.38 -21.34 -31.07
N ASP A 418 -3.49 -21.35 -32.05
CA ASP A 418 -3.03 -20.19 -32.81
C ASP A 418 -4.08 -19.86 -33.86
N GLU A 419 -5.31 -19.49 -33.45
CA GLU A 419 -6.28 -18.82 -34.32
C GLU A 419 -7.44 -18.18 -33.52
N LEU A 420 -7.28 -16.90 -33.12
CA LEU A 420 -8.21 -15.78 -33.39
C LEU A 420 -7.79 -14.46 -32.72
#